data_AF-A0A7V2QW10-F1
#
_entry.id   AF-A0A7V2QW10-F1
#
_cell.length_a   1.000
_cell.length_b   1.000
_cell.length_c   1.000
_cell.angle_alpha   90.00
_cell.angle_beta   90.00
_cell.angle_gamma   90.00
#
_symmetry.space_group_name_H-M   'P 1'
#
loop_
_entity.id
_entity.type
_entity.pdbx_description
1 polymer ?
#
loop_
_entity_poly.entity_id
_entity_poly.type
_entity_poly.pdbx_seq_one_letter_code
_entity_poly.pdbx_strand_id
1 'polypeptide(L)'
;MTNEALAGVKVVAFEIALAGPMTTSILASYGAEVIKVESRTRIDWMRQIGPFIGGERKSNEGSVCYLVPNAGKFDLSLDLKHPRAMEVMTRLVEWADVVAENFAGGVITRLGLGYEELRKIKPDIIMLSSSIYGQTGSFAQVPGYGAILTALTGLSHLTGFPDQLPQAPGFAITDFIAPRINVLAIVAALEYRRRTGKGQYIDTSQMETIIPLLTPVLLEYGVNGKEASRMGNRSTRAAPHGVYQCKGNDRWCAIAVFIDEEWQQFCQVINNPAWTEALEFSTLTERVKNAEKLDALVEEWTINYTPEEVMKLMQEAGVAAGVVQCGQDLDNDPQLKRQSFFQKFDHPGLGGFSYSGMPAQLSKTPYEVKRAPFLGEHTEYICTQVLGFSDKEFVQLVADRVLE
;
A
#
# COMPACT_ATOMS: atom_id res chain seq x y z
N MET A 1 3.51 -25.06 18.82
CA MET A 1 2.49 -24.15 18.24
C MET A 1 3.22 -22.88 17.86
N THR A 2 3.17 -22.47 16.60
CA THR A 2 3.72 -21.18 16.16
C THR A 2 3.01 -20.07 16.92
N ASN A 3 3.77 -19.11 17.43
CA ASN A 3 3.28 -18.01 18.24
C ASN A 3 2.93 -16.78 17.36
N GLU A 4 2.55 -17.01 16.10
CA GLU A 4 2.18 -15.96 15.14
C GLU A 4 0.70 -15.56 15.35
N ALA A 5 0.36 -14.30 15.08
CA ALA A 5 -0.95 -13.73 15.42
C ALA A 5 -2.12 -14.35 14.64
N LEU A 6 -1.88 -14.74 13.38
CA LEU A 6 -2.85 -15.35 12.48
C LEU A 6 -2.55 -16.83 12.21
N ALA A 7 -1.78 -17.48 13.08
CA ALA A 7 -1.50 -18.89 12.97
C ALA A 7 -2.80 -19.71 12.86
N GLY A 8 -2.88 -20.56 11.84
CA GLY A 8 -4.05 -21.38 11.54
C GLY A 8 -5.14 -20.70 10.70
N VAL A 9 -5.00 -19.42 10.35
CA VAL A 9 -5.87 -18.77 9.36
C VAL A 9 -5.42 -19.16 7.96
N LYS A 10 -6.34 -19.70 7.15
CA LYS A 10 -6.07 -20.17 5.80
C LYS A 10 -6.72 -19.29 4.75
N VAL A 11 -5.96 -18.81 3.78
CA VAL A 11 -6.42 -17.87 2.77
C VAL A 11 -6.15 -18.42 1.38
N VAL A 12 -7.15 -18.39 0.51
CA VAL A 12 -6.99 -18.62 -0.93
C VAL A 12 -7.21 -17.31 -1.66
N ALA A 13 -6.26 -16.94 -2.52
CA ALA A 13 -6.23 -15.62 -3.15
C ALA A 13 -6.23 -15.70 -4.68
N PHE A 14 -7.24 -15.08 -5.30
CA PHE A 14 -7.39 -14.88 -6.74
C PHE A 14 -7.12 -13.41 -7.05
N GLU A 15 -5.85 -13.08 -7.17
CA GLU A 15 -5.41 -11.70 -7.06
C GLU A 15 -4.32 -11.34 -8.06
N ILE A 16 -4.32 -10.08 -8.47
CA ILE A 16 -3.36 -9.51 -9.43
C ILE A 16 -2.94 -8.11 -9.00
N ALA A 17 -1.85 -7.61 -9.58
CA ALA A 17 -1.35 -6.25 -9.34
C ALA A 17 -0.89 -6.01 -7.89
N LEU A 18 -1.44 -5.01 -7.19
CA LEU A 18 -0.95 -4.56 -5.88
C LEU A 18 -1.97 -4.72 -4.75
N ALA A 19 -3.19 -4.17 -4.88
CA ALA A 19 -4.13 -4.07 -3.76
C ALA A 19 -4.52 -5.43 -3.16
N GLY A 20 -4.90 -6.40 -4.01
CA GLY A 20 -5.16 -7.78 -3.57
C GLY A 20 -3.89 -8.40 -2.97
N PRO A 21 -2.80 -8.50 -3.75
CA PRO A 21 -1.57 -9.12 -3.28
C PRO A 21 -1.02 -8.56 -1.97
N MET A 22 -0.98 -7.23 -1.79
CA MET A 22 -0.54 -6.63 -0.53
C MET A 22 -1.46 -6.97 0.64
N THR A 23 -2.78 -7.08 0.41
CA THR A 23 -3.74 -7.48 1.46
C THR A 23 -3.35 -8.83 2.04
N THR A 24 -3.16 -9.82 1.17
CA THR A 24 -2.90 -11.20 1.57
C THR A 24 -1.45 -11.40 2.03
N SER A 25 -0.49 -10.64 1.49
CA SER A 25 0.91 -10.61 1.98
C SER A 25 1.01 -10.06 3.42
N ILE A 26 0.19 -9.05 3.77
CA ILE A 26 0.08 -8.59 5.16
C ILE A 26 -0.41 -9.72 6.06
N LEU A 27 -1.47 -10.45 5.67
CA LEU A 27 -1.97 -11.59 6.43
C LEU A 27 -0.89 -12.68 6.59
N ALA A 28 -0.18 -13.01 5.52
CA ALA A 28 0.93 -13.98 5.53
C ALA A 28 2.04 -13.57 6.50
N SER A 29 2.38 -12.28 6.53
CA SER A 29 3.42 -11.74 7.43
C SER A 29 3.06 -11.85 8.91
N TYR A 30 1.77 -11.94 9.23
CA TYR A 30 1.28 -12.20 10.60
C TYR A 30 0.96 -13.68 10.86
N GLY A 31 1.32 -14.59 9.94
CA GLY A 31 1.26 -16.05 10.14
C GLY A 31 0.09 -16.76 9.47
N ALA A 32 -0.71 -16.08 8.64
CA ALA A 32 -1.73 -16.77 7.85
C ALA A 32 -1.09 -17.64 6.76
N GLU A 33 -1.66 -18.82 6.51
CA GLU A 33 -1.28 -19.67 5.38
C GLU A 33 -2.00 -19.18 4.13
N VAL A 34 -1.26 -18.56 3.20
CA VAL A 34 -1.84 -17.94 2.00
C VAL A 34 -1.44 -18.71 0.75
N ILE A 35 -2.43 -19.21 0.01
CA ILE A 35 -2.27 -19.82 -1.31
C ILE A 35 -2.74 -18.81 -2.36
N LYS A 36 -1.80 -18.27 -3.14
CA LYS A 36 -2.10 -17.55 -4.38
C LYS A 36 -2.39 -18.56 -5.47
N VAL A 37 -3.50 -18.38 -6.18
CA VAL A 37 -3.81 -19.14 -7.39
C VAL A 37 -3.50 -18.29 -8.61
N GLU A 38 -2.64 -18.79 -9.48
CA GLU A 38 -2.18 -18.11 -10.68
C GLU A 38 -2.18 -19.07 -11.88
N SER A 39 -2.30 -18.55 -13.11
CA SER A 39 -2.21 -19.36 -14.33
C SER A 39 -1.04 -18.89 -15.19
N ARG A 40 -0.33 -19.83 -15.82
CA ARG A 40 0.69 -19.56 -16.84
C ARG A 40 0.14 -18.86 -18.07
N THR A 41 -1.14 -19.04 -18.39
CA THR A 41 -1.80 -18.34 -19.51
C THR A 41 -2.25 -16.92 -19.16
N ARG A 42 -2.43 -16.64 -17.86
CA ARG A 42 -2.90 -15.37 -17.32
C ARG A 42 -2.13 -15.02 -16.04
N ILE A 43 -0.83 -14.83 -16.20
CA ILE A 43 0.05 -14.46 -15.10
C ILE A 43 -0.30 -13.08 -14.54
N ASP A 44 0.06 -12.86 -13.29
CA ASP A 44 0.08 -11.55 -12.67
C ASP A 44 1.07 -10.67 -13.44
N TRP A 45 0.55 -9.65 -14.12
CA TRP A 45 1.35 -8.79 -14.99
C TRP A 45 2.44 -8.02 -14.23
N MET A 46 2.37 -7.93 -12.90
CA MET A 46 3.46 -7.40 -12.08
C MET A 46 4.75 -8.19 -12.23
N ARG A 47 4.69 -9.49 -12.55
CA ARG A 47 5.85 -10.32 -12.91
C ARG A 47 6.64 -9.78 -14.10
N GLN A 48 5.99 -8.94 -14.92
CA GLN A 48 6.53 -8.41 -16.17
C GLN A 48 6.99 -6.95 -16.08
N ILE A 49 6.87 -6.32 -14.90
CA ILE A 49 7.17 -4.90 -14.69
C ILE A 49 8.33 -4.73 -13.72
N GLY A 50 9.26 -3.84 -14.08
CA GLY A 50 10.41 -3.53 -13.24
C GLY A 50 10.05 -2.68 -12.01
N PRO A 51 11.00 -2.51 -11.07
CA PRO A 51 12.40 -2.90 -11.22
C PRO A 51 12.61 -4.41 -11.11
N PHE A 52 13.62 -4.91 -11.82
CA PHE A 52 14.03 -6.31 -11.76
C PHE A 52 15.28 -6.45 -10.91
N ILE A 53 15.39 -7.56 -10.17
CA ILE A 53 16.64 -7.92 -9.48
C ILE A 53 17.74 -8.05 -10.54
N GLY A 54 18.84 -7.32 -10.35
CA GLY A 54 19.92 -7.23 -11.33
C GLY A 54 19.69 -6.23 -12.47
N GLY A 55 18.61 -5.44 -12.44
CA GLY A 55 18.39 -4.29 -13.33
C GLY A 55 17.70 -4.59 -14.67
N GLU A 56 17.61 -5.85 -15.08
CA GLU A 56 17.00 -6.25 -16.36
C GLU A 56 16.08 -7.47 -16.22
N ARG A 57 15.09 -7.59 -17.12
CA ARG A 57 14.15 -8.72 -17.12
C ARG A 57 14.78 -9.96 -17.74
N LYS A 58 15.28 -10.88 -16.90
CA LYS A 58 15.78 -12.20 -17.32
C LYS A 58 14.69 -13.27 -17.37
N SER A 59 13.66 -13.13 -16.53
CA SER A 59 12.51 -14.04 -16.43
C SER A 59 11.29 -13.28 -15.88
N ASN A 60 10.16 -13.98 -15.72
CA ASN A 60 8.97 -13.46 -15.03
C ASN A 60 9.07 -13.54 -13.50
N GLU A 61 10.19 -14.02 -12.96
CA GLU A 61 10.34 -14.23 -11.52
C GLU A 61 11.10 -13.08 -10.84
N GLY A 62 11.92 -12.34 -11.60
CA GLY A 62 12.82 -11.32 -11.05
C GLY A 62 12.21 -9.96 -10.72
N SER A 63 10.90 -9.78 -10.89
CA SER A 63 10.24 -8.48 -10.69
C SER A 63 10.03 -8.17 -9.21
N VAL A 64 10.63 -7.08 -8.72
CA VAL A 64 10.40 -6.59 -7.34
C VAL A 64 8.95 -6.11 -7.16
N CYS A 65 8.31 -5.62 -8.24
CA CYS A 65 6.90 -5.25 -8.26
C CYS A 65 5.96 -6.44 -8.04
N TYR A 66 6.40 -7.66 -8.35
CA TYR A 66 5.68 -8.88 -8.00
C TYR A 66 6.12 -9.43 -6.64
N LEU A 67 7.43 -9.52 -6.40
CA LEU A 67 7.96 -10.24 -5.25
C LEU A 67 7.55 -9.58 -3.93
N VAL A 68 7.63 -8.25 -3.81
CA VAL A 68 7.27 -7.56 -2.55
C VAL A 68 5.80 -7.77 -2.16
N PRO A 69 4.81 -7.49 -3.02
CA PRO A 69 3.41 -7.68 -2.64
C PRO A 69 2.97 -9.16 -2.59
N ASN A 70 3.83 -10.12 -2.96
CA ASN A 70 3.55 -11.56 -2.85
C ASN A 70 4.43 -12.30 -1.84
N ALA A 71 5.14 -11.57 -1.00
CA ALA A 71 5.94 -12.11 0.10
C ALA A 71 5.13 -13.06 1.00
N GLY A 72 5.74 -14.21 1.35
CA GLY A 72 5.21 -15.17 2.31
C GLY A 72 4.07 -16.07 1.86
N LYS A 73 3.72 -16.05 0.57
CA LYS A 73 2.66 -16.88 0.00
C LYS A 73 3.19 -18.21 -0.53
N PHE A 74 2.31 -19.17 -0.65
CA PHE A 74 2.45 -20.33 -1.52
C PHE A 74 1.79 -20.03 -2.88
N ASP A 75 2.27 -20.66 -3.96
CA ASP A 75 1.77 -20.43 -5.32
C ASP A 75 1.29 -21.74 -5.93
N LEU A 76 0.04 -21.74 -6.38
CA LEU A 76 -0.60 -22.83 -7.10
C LEU A 76 -0.85 -22.40 -8.54
N SER A 77 -0.27 -23.15 -9.47
CA SER A 77 -0.44 -22.96 -10.90
C SER A 77 -1.64 -23.77 -11.40
N LEU A 78 -2.74 -23.08 -11.76
CA LEU A 78 -4.03 -23.68 -12.10
C LEU A 78 -4.71 -22.93 -13.25
N ASP A 79 -5.06 -23.64 -14.33
CA ASP A 79 -5.90 -23.09 -15.39
C ASP A 79 -7.37 -23.08 -14.96
N LEU A 80 -7.84 -21.92 -14.48
CA LEU A 80 -9.23 -21.71 -14.04
C LEU A 80 -10.29 -21.91 -15.15
N LYS A 81 -9.89 -21.96 -16.43
CA LYS A 81 -10.82 -22.22 -17.54
C LYS A 81 -10.95 -23.70 -17.87
N HIS A 82 -10.06 -24.55 -17.37
CA HIS A 82 -10.14 -25.96 -17.61
C HIS A 82 -11.42 -26.53 -16.96
N PRO A 83 -12.22 -27.38 -17.63
CA PRO A 83 -13.48 -27.90 -17.09
C PRO A 83 -13.33 -28.62 -15.74
N ARG A 84 -12.17 -29.23 -15.50
CA ARG A 84 -11.82 -29.92 -14.25
C ARG A 84 -11.23 -29.00 -13.16
N ALA A 85 -11.03 -27.71 -13.42
CA ALA A 85 -10.48 -26.78 -12.43
C ALA A 85 -11.34 -26.72 -11.16
N MET A 86 -12.66 -26.86 -11.31
CA MET A 86 -13.60 -26.87 -10.19
C MET A 86 -13.35 -28.01 -9.18
N GLU A 87 -12.72 -29.11 -9.59
CA GLU A 87 -12.32 -30.19 -8.68
C GLU A 87 -11.27 -29.69 -7.66
N VAL A 88 -10.28 -28.93 -8.14
CA VAL A 88 -9.23 -28.33 -7.30
C VAL A 88 -9.80 -27.17 -6.47
N MET A 89 -10.62 -26.34 -7.10
CA MET A 89 -11.26 -25.19 -6.46
C MET A 89 -12.16 -25.58 -5.29
N THR A 90 -12.94 -26.65 -5.43
CA THR A 90 -13.82 -27.11 -4.35
C THR A 90 -13.00 -27.48 -3.11
N ARG A 91 -11.90 -28.23 -3.28
CA ARG A 91 -11.03 -28.60 -2.15
C ARG A 91 -10.30 -27.38 -1.54
N LEU A 92 -9.92 -26.41 -2.37
CA LEU A 92 -9.36 -25.13 -1.87
C LEU A 92 -10.35 -24.39 -0.98
N VAL A 93 -11.63 -24.30 -1.39
CA VAL A 93 -12.68 -23.61 -0.63
C VAL A 93 -13.02 -24.35 0.66
N GLU A 94 -13.05 -25.69 0.63
CA GLU A 94 -13.22 -26.51 1.84
C GLU A 94 -12.11 -26.26 2.87
N TRP A 95 -10.86 -26.16 2.39
CA TRP A 95 -9.68 -25.90 3.21
C TRP A 95 -9.65 -24.46 3.76
N ALA A 96 -10.05 -23.47 2.97
CA ALA A 96 -9.90 -22.05 3.28
C ALA A 96 -10.80 -21.55 4.42
N ASP A 97 -10.31 -20.54 5.13
CA ASP A 97 -11.10 -19.68 6.02
C ASP A 97 -11.58 -18.41 5.32
N VAL A 98 -10.71 -17.89 4.44
CA VAL A 98 -10.93 -16.66 3.68
C VAL A 98 -10.63 -16.91 2.21
N VAL A 99 -11.52 -16.48 1.32
CA VAL A 99 -11.24 -16.34 -0.11
C VAL A 99 -11.13 -14.85 -0.44
N ALA A 100 -10.02 -14.42 -1.03
CA ALA A 100 -9.80 -13.03 -1.39
C ALA A 100 -9.63 -12.87 -2.90
N GLU A 101 -10.25 -11.83 -3.47
CA GLU A 101 -10.09 -11.48 -4.87
C GLU A 101 -10.17 -9.96 -5.10
N ASN A 102 -9.56 -9.48 -6.19
CA ASN A 102 -9.55 -8.06 -6.53
C ASN A 102 -9.89 -7.77 -8.00
N PHE A 103 -10.78 -8.57 -8.59
CA PHE A 103 -11.23 -8.37 -9.96
C PHE A 103 -12.37 -7.34 -10.05
N ALA A 104 -12.57 -6.80 -11.25
CA ALA A 104 -13.73 -5.98 -11.56
C ALA A 104 -15.05 -6.74 -11.35
N GLY A 105 -16.12 -5.99 -11.12
CA GLY A 105 -17.47 -6.49 -10.84
C GLY A 105 -17.89 -7.68 -11.69
N GLY A 106 -18.24 -8.78 -11.03
CA GLY A 106 -18.81 -9.97 -11.65
C GLY A 106 -17.82 -10.88 -12.39
N VAL A 107 -16.52 -10.58 -12.42
CA VAL A 107 -15.50 -11.51 -12.96
C VAL A 107 -15.49 -12.81 -12.16
N ILE A 108 -15.38 -12.74 -10.83
CA ILE A 108 -15.32 -13.92 -9.96
C ILE A 108 -16.61 -14.76 -10.03
N THR A 109 -17.77 -14.11 -10.15
CA THR A 109 -19.06 -14.79 -10.33
C THR A 109 -19.13 -15.55 -11.65
N ARG A 110 -18.59 -15.00 -12.75
CA ARG A 110 -18.53 -15.71 -14.05
C ARG A 110 -17.59 -16.91 -14.02
N LEU A 111 -16.63 -16.95 -13.10
CA LEU A 111 -15.77 -18.09 -12.86
C LEU A 111 -16.43 -19.15 -11.96
N GLY A 112 -17.66 -18.92 -11.47
CA GLY A 112 -18.36 -19.83 -10.57
C GLY A 112 -17.87 -19.76 -9.12
N LEU A 113 -17.14 -18.70 -8.75
CA LEU A 113 -16.47 -18.55 -7.46
C LEU A 113 -17.01 -17.36 -6.65
N GLY A 114 -18.22 -16.91 -6.97
CA GLY A 114 -18.89 -15.86 -6.20
C GLY A 114 -19.30 -16.34 -4.81
N TYR A 115 -19.49 -15.41 -3.88
CA TYR A 115 -19.75 -15.71 -2.45
C TYR A 115 -20.88 -16.71 -2.22
N GLU A 116 -21.99 -16.57 -2.95
CA GLU A 116 -23.14 -17.48 -2.84
C GLU A 116 -22.80 -18.92 -3.25
N GLU A 117 -21.87 -19.10 -4.18
CA GLU A 117 -21.38 -20.43 -4.59
C GLU A 117 -20.39 -20.99 -3.57
N LEU A 118 -19.47 -20.16 -3.07
CA LEU A 118 -18.54 -20.57 -2.02
C LEU A 118 -19.27 -20.99 -0.74
N ARG A 119 -20.33 -20.27 -0.37
CA ARG A 119 -21.15 -20.57 0.82
C ARG A 119 -21.85 -21.93 0.75
N LYS A 120 -22.16 -22.43 -0.46
CA LYS A 120 -22.73 -23.78 -0.65
C LYS A 120 -21.73 -24.87 -0.31
N ILE A 121 -20.43 -24.60 -0.53
CA ILE A 121 -19.33 -25.51 -0.22
C ILE A 121 -18.98 -25.42 1.26
N LYS A 122 -18.79 -24.18 1.76
CA LYS A 122 -18.39 -23.90 3.13
C LYS A 122 -19.25 -22.76 3.72
N PRO A 123 -20.28 -23.07 4.52
CA PRO A 123 -21.25 -22.06 5.01
C PRO A 123 -20.66 -20.95 5.89
N ASP A 124 -19.52 -21.19 6.52
CA ASP A 124 -18.81 -20.25 7.39
C ASP A 124 -17.65 -19.52 6.69
N ILE A 125 -17.54 -19.61 5.36
CA ILE A 125 -16.49 -18.95 4.58
C ILE A 125 -16.59 -17.42 4.67
N ILE A 126 -15.44 -16.75 4.75
CA ILE A 126 -15.33 -15.31 4.56
C ILE A 126 -14.85 -15.05 3.14
N MET A 127 -15.48 -14.13 2.42
CA MET A 127 -15.01 -13.72 1.10
C MET A 127 -14.77 -12.21 1.06
N LEU A 128 -13.58 -11.81 0.63
CA LEU A 128 -13.23 -10.43 0.30
C LEU A 128 -13.24 -10.26 -1.21
N SER A 129 -13.99 -9.26 -1.67
CA SER A 129 -13.94 -8.71 -3.01
C SER A 129 -13.49 -7.26 -2.95
N SER A 130 -12.34 -6.92 -3.52
CA SER A 130 -11.77 -5.56 -3.48
C SER A 130 -11.56 -5.00 -4.88
N SER A 131 -12.49 -4.15 -5.34
CA SER A 131 -12.43 -3.55 -6.68
C SER A 131 -12.51 -2.02 -6.58
N ILE A 132 -12.27 -1.32 -7.69
CA ILE A 132 -12.22 0.16 -7.66
C ILE A 132 -13.49 0.80 -7.13
N TYR A 133 -14.65 0.34 -7.59
CA TYR A 133 -15.96 0.90 -7.25
C TYR A 133 -16.79 -0.02 -6.34
N GLY A 134 -16.23 -1.15 -5.89
CA GLY A 134 -16.99 -2.24 -5.27
C GLY A 134 -17.66 -3.13 -6.30
N GLN A 135 -18.34 -4.17 -5.84
CA GLN A 135 -18.97 -5.20 -6.68
C GLN A 135 -20.40 -4.85 -7.08
N THR A 136 -20.92 -3.70 -6.61
CA THR A 136 -22.29 -3.24 -6.86
C THR A 136 -22.34 -1.82 -7.45
N GLY A 137 -23.51 -1.41 -7.94
CA GLY A 137 -23.70 -0.09 -8.55
C GLY A 137 -23.35 -0.02 -10.04
N SER A 138 -23.61 1.14 -10.67
CA SER A 138 -23.48 1.34 -12.12
C SER A 138 -22.05 1.23 -12.63
N PHE A 139 -21.06 1.44 -11.76
CA PHE A 139 -19.64 1.40 -12.11
C PHE A 139 -18.93 0.10 -11.70
N ALA A 140 -19.63 -0.89 -11.15
CA ALA A 140 -19.03 -2.13 -10.64
C ALA A 140 -18.13 -2.84 -11.66
N GLN A 141 -18.54 -2.86 -12.94
CA GLN A 141 -17.83 -3.57 -14.00
C GLN A 141 -16.69 -2.75 -14.63
N VAL A 142 -16.47 -1.50 -14.21
CA VAL A 142 -15.42 -0.65 -14.76
C VAL A 142 -14.06 -1.13 -14.26
N PRO A 143 -13.15 -1.55 -15.15
CA PRO A 143 -11.79 -1.88 -14.75
C PRO A 143 -11.00 -0.61 -14.41
N GLY A 144 -9.95 -0.75 -13.61
CA GLY A 144 -8.95 0.29 -13.51
C GLY A 144 -7.80 -0.08 -12.58
N TYR A 145 -6.99 0.92 -12.28
CA TYR A 145 -5.76 0.79 -11.51
C TYR A 145 -5.64 1.93 -10.49
N GLY A 146 -4.82 1.76 -9.45
CA GLY A 146 -4.70 2.75 -8.37
C GLY A 146 -4.31 4.15 -8.85
N ALA A 147 -3.54 4.28 -9.94
CA ALA A 147 -3.19 5.57 -10.55
C ALA A 147 -4.41 6.34 -11.09
N ILE A 148 -5.43 5.65 -11.60
CA ILE A 148 -6.68 6.28 -12.04
C ILE A 148 -7.50 6.70 -10.82
N LEU A 149 -7.41 5.94 -9.73
CA LEU A 149 -8.18 6.16 -8.53
C LEU A 149 -7.85 7.50 -7.84
N THR A 150 -6.61 8.00 -7.94
CA THR A 150 -6.27 9.34 -7.43
C THR A 150 -7.01 10.45 -8.17
N ALA A 151 -7.27 10.27 -9.47
CA ALA A 151 -8.08 11.22 -10.23
C ALA A 151 -9.56 11.10 -9.87
N LEU A 152 -10.08 9.86 -9.77
CA LEU A 152 -11.48 9.60 -9.43
C LEU A 152 -11.88 10.10 -8.05
N THR A 153 -10.96 10.09 -7.08
CA THR A 153 -11.23 10.55 -5.72
C THR A 153 -11.03 12.06 -5.55
N GLY A 154 -10.51 12.77 -6.55
CA GLY A 154 -10.17 14.20 -6.45
C GLY A 154 -8.81 14.48 -5.81
N LEU A 155 -8.05 13.45 -5.42
CA LEU A 155 -6.70 13.64 -4.88
C LEU A 155 -5.77 14.33 -5.89
N SER A 156 -5.90 13.99 -7.18
CA SER A 156 -5.14 14.68 -8.23
C SER A 156 -5.52 16.15 -8.38
N HIS A 157 -6.78 16.53 -8.09
CA HIS A 157 -7.21 17.93 -8.14
C HIS A 157 -6.51 18.75 -7.06
N LEU A 158 -6.22 18.17 -5.90
CA LEU A 158 -5.60 18.83 -4.75
C LEU A 158 -4.07 18.82 -4.77
N THR A 159 -3.47 17.98 -5.61
CA THR A 159 -2.01 17.75 -5.63
C THR A 159 -1.34 18.57 -6.73
N GLY A 160 -0.26 19.27 -6.38
CA GLY A 160 0.55 20.10 -7.28
C GLY A 160 0.54 21.57 -6.88
N PHE A 161 1.16 22.41 -7.71
CA PHE A 161 1.20 23.87 -7.54
C PHE A 161 -0.05 24.54 -8.15
N PRO A 162 -0.50 25.69 -7.61
CA PRO A 162 -1.74 26.37 -8.04
C PRO A 162 -1.81 26.67 -9.54
N ASP A 163 -0.68 27.08 -10.11
CA ASP A 163 -0.48 27.50 -11.50
C ASP A 163 -0.20 26.33 -12.46
N GLN A 164 -0.17 25.10 -11.94
CA GLN A 164 0.07 23.89 -12.73
C GLN A 164 -1.18 23.03 -12.90
N LEU A 165 -1.11 22.14 -13.89
CA LEU A 165 -2.13 21.12 -14.14
C LEU A 165 -2.27 20.18 -12.92
N PRO A 166 -3.46 19.57 -12.69
CA PRO A 166 -3.63 18.52 -11.68
C PRO A 166 -2.58 17.42 -11.81
N GLN A 167 -1.97 17.02 -10.70
CA GLN A 167 -0.92 16.00 -10.68
C GLN A 167 -1.36 14.80 -9.85
N ALA A 168 -1.04 13.59 -10.28
CA ALA A 168 -1.14 12.44 -9.40
C ALA A 168 0.09 12.40 -8.48
N PRO A 169 -0.04 11.97 -7.21
CA PRO A 169 1.11 11.53 -6.43
C PRO A 169 1.94 10.51 -7.23
N GLY A 170 3.26 10.52 -7.10
CA GLY A 170 4.18 9.77 -7.97
C GLY A 170 4.07 8.23 -7.95
N PHE A 171 3.11 7.68 -7.20
CA PHE A 171 2.83 6.25 -7.12
C PHE A 171 1.33 6.03 -6.90
N ALA A 172 0.86 4.79 -7.13
CA ALA A 172 -0.51 4.39 -6.90
C ALA A 172 -0.83 4.29 -5.40
N ILE A 173 -0.80 5.42 -4.67
CA ILE A 173 -0.98 5.51 -3.21
C ILE A 173 -2.23 4.77 -2.71
N THR A 174 -3.25 4.72 -3.55
CA THR A 174 -4.52 4.07 -3.28
C THR A 174 -4.38 2.55 -3.14
N ASP A 175 -3.52 1.93 -3.95
CA ASP A 175 -3.18 0.50 -3.87
C ASP A 175 -2.39 0.16 -2.59
N PHE A 176 -1.82 1.15 -1.92
CA PHE A 176 -1.18 0.96 -0.61
C PHE A 176 -2.18 1.20 0.54
N ILE A 177 -3.21 2.02 0.38
CA ILE A 177 -4.17 2.27 1.47
C ILE A 177 -5.20 1.14 1.57
N ALA A 178 -5.80 0.75 0.45
CA ALA A 178 -6.86 -0.25 0.43
C ALA A 178 -6.50 -1.57 1.14
N PRO A 179 -5.28 -2.15 0.98
CA PRO A 179 -4.89 -3.36 1.69
C PRO A 179 -5.04 -3.30 3.21
N ARG A 180 -4.76 -2.14 3.82
CA ARG A 180 -4.81 -1.99 5.29
C ARG A 180 -6.26 -2.01 5.78
N ILE A 181 -7.18 -1.43 5.01
CA ILE A 181 -8.61 -1.48 5.28
C ILE A 181 -9.16 -2.89 5.05
N ASN A 182 -8.74 -3.56 3.97
CA ASN A 182 -9.11 -4.94 3.68
C ASN A 182 -8.70 -5.91 4.80
N VAL A 183 -7.46 -5.79 5.30
CA VAL A 183 -6.96 -6.62 6.42
C VAL A 183 -7.79 -6.37 7.68
N LEU A 184 -8.11 -5.12 8.01
CA LEU A 184 -8.97 -4.79 9.15
C LEU A 184 -10.36 -5.45 9.01
N ALA A 185 -10.97 -5.37 7.83
CA ALA A 185 -12.26 -5.99 7.56
C ALA A 185 -12.21 -7.52 7.68
N ILE A 186 -11.15 -8.16 7.15
CA ILE A 186 -10.94 -9.61 7.28
C ILE A 186 -10.78 -10.02 8.75
N VAL A 187 -9.98 -9.30 9.53
CA VAL A 187 -9.80 -9.59 10.97
C VAL A 187 -11.11 -9.41 11.74
N ALA A 188 -11.88 -8.35 11.45
CA ALA A 188 -13.20 -8.16 12.03
C ALA A 188 -14.16 -9.31 11.65
N ALA A 189 -14.06 -9.81 10.42
CA ALA A 189 -14.86 -10.92 9.95
C ALA A 189 -14.48 -12.26 10.59
N LEU A 190 -13.18 -12.51 10.77
CA LEU A 190 -12.67 -13.66 11.51
C LEU A 190 -13.15 -13.63 12.96
N GLU A 191 -13.14 -12.46 13.61
CA GLU A 191 -13.65 -12.30 14.98
C GLU A 191 -15.18 -12.50 15.07
N TYR A 192 -15.93 -12.01 14.07
CA TYR A 192 -17.37 -12.30 13.97
C TYR A 192 -17.63 -13.81 13.84
N ARG A 193 -16.88 -14.49 12.96
CA ARG A 193 -16.99 -15.94 12.75
C ARG A 193 -16.63 -16.71 14.00
N ARG A 194 -15.56 -16.32 14.71
CA ARG A 194 -15.15 -16.94 15.98
C ARG A 194 -16.27 -16.92 17.03
N ARG A 195 -17.04 -15.82 17.10
CA ARG A 195 -18.14 -15.66 18.07
C ARG A 195 -19.45 -16.34 17.65
N THR A 196 -19.69 -16.47 16.35
CA THR A 196 -21.02 -16.85 15.83
C THR A 196 -21.05 -18.15 15.03
N GLY A 197 -19.89 -18.65 14.61
CA GLY A 197 -19.76 -19.75 13.65
C GLY A 197 -20.17 -19.38 12.22
N LYS A 198 -20.38 -18.10 11.89
CA LYS A 198 -20.87 -17.65 10.58
C LYS A 198 -19.83 -16.83 9.82
N GLY A 199 -19.70 -17.11 8.53
CA GLY A 199 -18.90 -16.33 7.59
C GLY A 199 -19.58 -15.04 7.17
N GLN A 200 -18.92 -14.27 6.29
CA GLN A 200 -19.50 -13.06 5.71
C GLN A 200 -18.84 -12.68 4.38
N TYR A 201 -19.57 -11.90 3.60
CA TYR A 201 -19.07 -11.26 2.40
C TYR A 201 -18.61 -9.83 2.70
N ILE A 202 -17.42 -9.49 2.23
CA ILE A 202 -16.81 -8.17 2.35
C ILE A 202 -16.68 -7.61 0.93
N ASP A 203 -17.51 -6.62 0.60
CA ASP A 203 -17.36 -5.83 -0.63
C ASP A 203 -16.61 -4.55 -0.27
N THR A 204 -15.41 -4.38 -0.83
CA THR A 204 -14.59 -3.18 -0.61
C THR A 204 -14.43 -2.40 -1.91
N SER A 205 -15.00 -1.20 -1.92
CA SER A 205 -14.68 -0.17 -2.91
C SER A 205 -13.36 0.49 -2.55
N GLN A 206 -12.33 0.28 -3.38
CA GLN A 206 -11.02 0.91 -3.17
C GLN A 206 -11.14 2.44 -3.21
N MET A 207 -12.07 3.00 -4.00
CA MET A 207 -12.37 4.43 -3.99
C MET A 207 -12.77 4.91 -2.59
N GLU A 208 -13.69 4.21 -1.94
CA GLU A 208 -14.20 4.56 -0.61
C GLU A 208 -13.13 4.45 0.49
N THR A 209 -12.06 3.68 0.27
CA THR A 209 -10.93 3.62 1.21
C THR A 209 -10.12 4.92 1.25
N ILE A 210 -10.23 5.77 0.23
CA ILE A 210 -9.45 7.01 0.06
C ILE A 210 -10.24 8.24 0.48
N ILE A 211 -11.56 8.23 0.27
CA ILE A 211 -12.45 9.36 0.60
C ILE A 211 -12.27 9.87 2.04
N PRO A 212 -12.08 9.03 3.08
CA PRO A 212 -11.80 9.51 4.43
C PRO A 212 -10.56 10.41 4.56
N LEU A 213 -9.55 10.27 3.69
CA LEU A 213 -8.39 11.16 3.67
C LEU A 213 -8.73 12.57 3.18
N LEU A 214 -9.85 12.72 2.49
CA LEU A 214 -10.34 13.98 1.92
C LEU A 214 -11.46 14.60 2.75
N THR A 215 -11.81 14.02 3.90
CA THR A 215 -12.91 14.49 4.76
C THR A 215 -12.84 15.98 5.08
N PRO A 216 -11.69 16.58 5.49
CA PRO A 216 -11.63 18.02 5.75
C PRO A 216 -12.03 18.88 4.54
N VAL A 217 -11.63 18.47 3.32
CA VAL A 217 -11.95 19.19 2.09
C VAL A 217 -13.44 19.05 1.74
N LEU A 218 -13.99 17.85 1.87
CA LEU A 218 -15.41 17.59 1.61
C LEU A 218 -16.30 18.37 2.59
N LEU A 219 -15.89 18.47 3.86
CA LEU A 219 -16.61 19.23 4.88
C LEU A 219 -16.52 20.74 4.62
N GLU A 220 -15.37 21.26 4.22
CA GLU A 220 -15.21 22.68 3.88
C GLU A 220 -16.13 23.09 2.72
N TYR A 221 -16.19 22.26 1.67
CA TYR A 221 -17.13 22.48 0.58
C TYR A 221 -18.59 22.34 1.04
N GLY A 222 -18.91 21.29 1.80
CA GLY A 222 -20.28 21.01 2.25
C GLY A 222 -20.85 22.06 3.20
N VAL A 223 -20.03 22.65 4.07
CA VAL A 223 -20.46 23.66 5.05
C VAL A 223 -20.35 25.08 4.50
N ASN A 224 -19.24 25.41 3.82
CA ASN A 224 -18.90 26.79 3.44
C ASN A 224 -19.02 27.06 1.93
N GLY A 225 -19.30 26.04 1.11
CA GLY A 225 -19.32 26.16 -0.35
C GLY A 225 -17.94 26.48 -0.96
N LYS A 226 -16.87 26.31 -0.19
CA LYS A 226 -15.52 26.69 -0.60
C LYS A 226 -14.80 25.50 -1.21
N GLU A 227 -14.54 25.58 -2.51
CA GLU A 227 -13.73 24.61 -3.23
C GLU A 227 -12.25 24.72 -2.81
N ALA A 228 -11.66 23.60 -2.40
CA ALA A 228 -10.23 23.54 -2.15
C ALA A 228 -9.47 23.37 -3.47
N SER A 229 -8.30 23.98 -3.57
CA SER A 229 -7.45 23.89 -4.76
C SER A 229 -6.00 23.58 -4.35
N ARG A 230 -5.18 23.29 -5.36
CA ARG A 230 -3.73 23.09 -5.23
C ARG A 230 -3.08 24.28 -4.55
N MET A 231 -2.23 24.02 -3.57
CA MET A 231 -1.45 25.04 -2.86
C MET A 231 0.06 24.73 -2.79
N GLY A 232 0.52 23.73 -3.54
CA GLY A 232 1.88 23.21 -3.40
C GLY A 232 2.12 22.68 -1.99
N ASN A 233 3.25 23.03 -1.39
CA ASN A 233 3.63 22.63 -0.03
C ASN A 233 3.19 23.63 1.06
N ARG A 234 2.41 24.65 0.70
CA ARG A 234 1.94 25.69 1.63
C ARG A 234 0.84 25.19 2.55
N SER A 235 0.55 25.99 3.58
CA SER A 235 -0.55 25.76 4.52
C SER A 235 -1.34 27.05 4.72
N THR A 236 -2.66 26.91 4.89
CA THR A 236 -3.53 28.03 5.28
C THR A 236 -3.49 28.30 6.79
N ARG A 237 -2.76 27.49 7.56
CA ARG A 237 -2.73 27.50 9.03
C ARG A 237 -1.31 27.59 9.63
N ALA A 238 -0.29 27.72 8.79
CA ALA A 238 1.12 27.74 9.19
C ALA A 238 1.94 28.54 8.19
N ALA A 239 2.90 29.33 8.68
CA ALA A 239 3.83 30.12 7.88
C ALA A 239 5.05 30.53 8.73
N PRO A 240 6.30 30.23 8.31
CA PRO A 240 6.65 29.45 7.12
C PRO A 240 6.15 28.00 7.18
N HIS A 241 5.71 27.48 6.05
CA HIS A 241 5.29 26.09 5.90
C HIS A 241 5.50 25.66 4.45
N GLY A 242 6.51 24.84 4.20
CA GLY A 242 6.89 24.47 2.84
C GLY A 242 8.09 23.54 2.79
N VAL A 243 8.59 23.33 1.58
CA VAL A 243 9.89 22.68 1.32
C VAL A 243 10.80 23.72 0.68
N TYR A 244 11.99 23.89 1.24
CA TYR A 244 12.91 24.96 0.89
C TYR A 244 14.22 24.38 0.37
N GLN A 245 14.76 24.94 -0.72
CA GLN A 245 16.01 24.48 -1.29
C GLN A 245 17.14 24.66 -0.27
N CYS A 246 17.97 23.63 -0.16
CA CYS A 246 19.15 23.64 0.69
C CYS A 246 20.40 23.48 -0.18
N LYS A 247 21.57 23.69 0.42
CA LYS A 247 22.86 23.46 -0.20
C LYS A 247 22.96 22.01 -0.71
N GLY A 248 23.22 21.85 -2.00
CA GLY A 248 23.35 20.55 -2.66
C GLY A 248 22.65 20.52 -4.02
N ASN A 249 22.64 19.35 -4.66
CA ASN A 249 21.90 19.12 -5.90
C ASN A 249 20.55 18.47 -5.58
N ASP A 250 19.45 19.17 -5.83
CA ASP A 250 18.08 18.69 -5.58
C ASP A 250 17.87 18.21 -4.12
N ARG A 251 18.29 19.05 -3.17
CA ARG A 251 18.20 18.79 -1.72
C ARG A 251 17.33 19.85 -1.07
N TRP A 252 16.41 19.38 -0.22
CA TRP A 252 15.35 20.21 0.33
C TRP A 252 15.11 19.89 1.81
N CYS A 253 14.69 20.88 2.57
CA CYS A 253 14.21 20.70 3.94
C CYS A 253 12.78 21.22 4.04
N ALA A 254 11.88 20.38 4.57
CA ALA A 254 10.56 20.82 5.01
C ALA A 254 10.71 21.58 6.33
N ILE A 255 9.99 22.69 6.47
CA ILE A 255 9.91 23.48 7.71
C ILE A 255 8.43 23.83 7.93
N ALA A 256 7.96 23.76 9.17
CA ALA A 256 6.59 24.11 9.54
C ALA A 256 6.54 24.91 10.85
N VAL A 257 5.89 26.08 10.80
CA VAL A 257 5.69 27.00 11.93
C VAL A 257 4.21 27.32 12.05
N PHE A 258 3.57 26.85 13.11
CA PHE A 258 2.14 26.95 13.38
C PHE A 258 1.80 28.06 14.37
N ILE A 259 2.64 28.29 15.39
CA ILE A 259 2.35 29.22 16.49
C ILE A 259 3.42 30.29 16.63
N ASP A 260 3.11 31.37 17.36
CA ASP A 260 4.01 32.51 17.47
C ASP A 260 5.28 32.18 18.28
N GLU A 261 5.22 31.24 19.21
CA GLU A 261 6.39 30.72 19.92
C GLU A 261 7.39 30.06 18.96
N GLU A 262 6.90 29.22 18.05
CA GLU A 262 7.71 28.57 17.00
C GLU A 262 8.28 29.61 16.02
N TRP A 263 7.53 30.68 15.74
CA TRP A 263 8.01 31.79 14.93
C TRP A 263 9.19 32.51 15.59
N GLN A 264 9.10 32.82 16.88
CA GLN A 264 10.23 33.45 17.59
C GLN A 264 11.47 32.53 17.61
N GLN A 265 11.28 31.22 17.80
CA GLN A 265 12.36 30.23 17.73
C GLN A 265 12.98 30.18 16.34
N PHE A 266 12.15 30.15 15.29
CA PHE A 266 12.60 30.21 13.90
C PHE A 266 13.44 31.47 13.65
N CYS A 267 12.95 32.64 14.04
CA CYS A 267 13.66 33.92 13.90
C CYS A 267 15.02 33.89 14.60
N GLN A 268 15.09 33.33 15.81
CA GLN A 268 16.35 33.16 16.53
C GLN A 268 17.35 32.27 15.79
N VAL A 269 16.91 31.14 15.23
CA VAL A 269 17.76 30.21 14.45
C VAL A 269 18.37 30.92 13.24
N ILE A 270 17.61 31.76 12.56
CA ILE A 270 18.09 32.50 11.39
C ILE A 270 18.84 33.80 11.75
N ASN A 271 19.11 34.03 13.04
CA ASN A 271 19.77 35.21 13.61
C ASN A 271 19.00 36.54 13.47
N ASN A 272 17.67 36.50 13.50
CA ASN A 272 16.76 37.65 13.51
C ASN A 272 17.11 38.72 12.44
N PRO A 273 17.16 38.37 11.15
CA PRO A 273 17.38 39.35 10.10
C PRO A 273 16.25 40.38 10.11
N ALA A 274 16.54 41.64 9.77
CA ALA A 274 15.63 42.77 9.97
C ALA A 274 14.19 42.57 9.42
N TRP A 275 14.02 41.73 8.39
CA TRP A 275 12.70 41.43 7.85
C TRP A 275 11.80 40.67 8.83
N THR A 276 12.32 39.91 9.80
CA THR A 276 11.49 39.18 10.78
C THR A 276 10.65 40.09 11.66
N GLU A 277 11.04 41.37 11.79
CA GLU A 277 10.32 42.40 12.54
C GLU A 277 9.37 43.23 11.65
N ALA A 278 9.31 42.95 10.34
CA ALA A 278 8.44 43.67 9.43
C ALA A 278 6.95 43.43 9.75
N LEU A 279 6.12 44.47 9.60
CA LEU A 279 4.68 44.40 9.92
C LEU A 279 3.95 43.28 9.15
N GLU A 280 4.40 43.00 7.93
CA GLU A 280 3.87 41.93 7.06
C GLU A 280 4.14 40.50 7.58
N PHE A 281 4.99 40.31 8.60
CA PHE A 281 5.24 39.01 9.25
C PHE A 281 4.91 39.00 10.76
N SER A 282 4.30 40.08 11.26
CA SER A 282 4.02 40.30 12.69
C SER A 282 3.05 39.31 13.32
N THR A 283 2.16 38.71 12.53
CA THR A 283 1.16 37.72 12.98
C THR A 283 1.10 36.56 12.01
N LEU A 284 0.62 35.40 12.46
CA LEU A 284 0.41 34.24 11.58
C LEU A 284 -0.45 34.59 10.36
N THR A 285 -1.53 35.36 10.54
CA THR A 285 -2.42 35.76 9.44
C THR A 285 -1.67 36.56 8.38
N GLU A 286 -0.84 37.53 8.79
CA GLU A 286 -0.03 38.30 7.85
C GLU A 286 1.08 37.44 7.22
N ARG A 287 1.70 36.52 7.97
CA ARG A 287 2.68 35.57 7.41
C ARG A 287 2.06 34.67 6.33
N VAL A 288 0.87 34.13 6.56
CA VAL A 288 0.14 33.30 5.58
C VAL A 288 -0.24 34.11 4.34
N LYS A 289 -0.71 35.35 4.54
CA LYS A 289 -1.08 36.25 3.43
C LYS A 289 0.13 36.63 2.57
N ASN A 290 1.31 36.78 3.18
CA ASN A 290 2.56 37.15 2.53
C ASN A 290 3.49 35.93 2.32
N ALA A 291 2.94 34.71 2.29
CA ALA A 291 3.71 33.47 2.30
C ALA A 291 4.70 33.37 1.13
N GLU A 292 4.35 33.83 -0.07
CA GLU A 292 5.26 33.80 -1.23
C GLU A 292 6.55 34.59 -0.98
N LYS A 293 6.43 35.79 -0.40
CA LYS A 293 7.58 36.62 -0.05
C LYS A 293 8.36 36.03 1.13
N LEU A 294 7.65 35.52 2.14
CA LEU A 294 8.27 34.86 3.28
C LEU A 294 9.07 33.63 2.84
N ASP A 295 8.50 32.80 1.97
CA ASP A 295 9.12 31.58 1.46
C ASP A 295 10.45 31.88 0.76
N ALA A 296 10.49 32.93 -0.06
CA ALA A 296 11.73 33.38 -0.72
C ALA A 296 12.81 33.80 0.28
N LEU A 297 12.44 34.53 1.34
CA LEU A 297 13.37 34.95 2.41
C LEU A 297 13.87 33.78 3.26
N VAL A 298 13.01 32.78 3.52
CA VAL A 298 13.43 31.54 4.18
C VAL A 298 14.41 30.78 3.30
N GLU A 299 14.14 30.69 2.00
CA GLU A 299 14.98 29.99 1.04
C GLU A 299 16.37 30.65 0.90
N GLU A 300 16.44 31.99 0.89
CA GLU A 300 17.70 32.74 0.93
C GLU A 300 18.61 32.33 2.11
N TRP A 301 18.01 31.93 3.24
CA TRP A 301 18.76 31.40 4.38
C TRP A 301 19.11 29.92 4.19
N THR A 302 18.15 29.06 3.82
CA THR A 302 18.34 27.59 3.75
C THR A 302 19.35 27.16 2.69
N ILE A 303 19.50 27.89 1.58
CA ILE A 303 20.48 27.55 0.52
C ILE A 303 21.93 27.55 1.00
N ASN A 304 22.22 28.14 2.16
CA ASN A 304 23.58 28.20 2.73
C ASN A 304 23.96 26.94 3.53
N TYR A 305 22.99 26.08 3.87
CA TYR A 305 23.14 24.93 4.76
C TYR A 305 22.68 23.64 4.08
N THR A 306 23.24 22.49 4.44
CA THR A 306 22.67 21.20 3.99
C THR A 306 21.30 20.99 4.64
N PRO A 307 20.38 20.18 4.07
CA PRO A 307 19.07 19.98 4.68
C PRO A 307 19.16 19.31 6.05
N GLU A 308 20.19 18.50 6.31
CA GLU A 308 20.45 17.89 7.63
C GLU A 308 20.87 18.95 8.67
N GLU A 309 21.66 19.95 8.26
CA GLU A 309 22.03 21.09 9.12
C GLU A 309 20.81 21.95 9.43
N VAL A 310 20.00 22.30 8.43
CA VAL A 310 18.72 23.03 8.62
C VAL A 310 17.80 22.26 9.56
N MET A 311 17.56 20.98 9.28
CA MET A 311 16.72 20.11 10.10
C MET A 311 17.18 20.11 11.56
N LYS A 312 18.49 19.93 11.79
CA LYS A 312 19.07 19.91 13.14
C LYS A 312 18.89 21.24 13.86
N LEU A 313 19.26 22.35 13.23
CA LEU A 313 19.16 23.69 13.83
C LEU A 313 17.72 24.05 14.22
N MET A 314 16.76 23.73 13.34
CA MET A 314 15.34 23.97 13.60
C MET A 314 14.81 23.08 14.73
N GLN A 315 15.09 21.77 14.68
CA GLN A 315 14.63 20.83 15.71
C GLN A 315 15.22 21.12 17.10
N GLU A 316 16.49 21.53 17.18
CA GLU A 316 17.12 21.95 18.44
C GLU A 316 16.46 23.19 19.06
N ALA A 317 15.85 24.06 18.25
CA ALA A 317 15.09 25.22 18.70
C ALA A 317 13.60 24.93 18.96
N GLY A 318 13.13 23.70 18.72
CA GLY A 318 11.72 23.33 18.87
C GLY A 318 10.85 23.54 17.62
N VAL A 319 11.44 23.92 16.49
CA VAL A 319 10.74 24.12 15.22
C VAL A 319 10.71 22.81 14.43
N ALA A 320 9.53 22.41 13.94
CA ALA A 320 9.39 21.20 13.15
C ALA A 320 10.07 21.37 11.78
N ALA A 321 11.05 20.50 11.51
CA ALA A 321 11.74 20.43 10.24
C ALA A 321 12.12 18.99 9.90
N GLY A 322 12.29 18.70 8.61
CA GLY A 322 12.68 17.38 8.13
C GLY A 322 13.29 17.41 6.74
N VAL A 323 14.35 16.64 6.53
CA VAL A 323 14.93 16.44 5.20
C VAL A 323 13.88 15.82 4.27
N VAL A 324 13.77 16.32 3.04
CA VAL A 324 12.98 15.65 1.99
C VAL A 324 13.80 14.44 1.51
N GLN A 325 13.55 13.30 2.16
CA GLN A 325 14.30 12.07 1.94
C GLN A 325 14.06 11.48 0.54
N CYS A 326 15.13 11.03 -0.12
CA CYS A 326 15.08 10.21 -1.32
C CYS A 326 15.24 8.71 -0.97
N GLY A 327 15.18 7.83 -1.99
CA GLY A 327 15.34 6.39 -1.77
C GLY A 327 16.68 6.00 -1.14
N GLN A 328 17.77 6.70 -1.49
CA GLN A 328 19.09 6.47 -0.89
C GLN A 328 19.12 6.88 0.59
N ASP A 329 18.45 7.97 0.94
CA ASP A 329 18.38 8.42 2.33
C ASP A 329 17.62 7.41 3.18
N LEU A 330 16.47 6.92 2.68
CA LEU A 330 15.65 5.93 3.37
C LEU A 330 16.36 4.58 3.54
N ASP A 331 17.10 4.12 2.53
CA ASP A 331 17.94 2.91 2.66
C ASP A 331 19.03 3.08 3.74
N ASN A 332 19.48 4.32 3.94
CA ASN A 332 20.52 4.64 4.92
C ASN A 332 20.02 5.12 6.28
N ASP A 333 18.72 5.30 6.45
CA ASP A 333 18.10 5.90 7.61
C ASP A 333 18.39 5.11 8.91
N PRO A 334 18.98 5.74 9.95
CA PRO A 334 19.32 5.06 11.20
C PRO A 334 18.11 4.50 11.94
N GLN A 335 16.96 5.16 11.88
CA GLN A 335 15.74 4.73 12.56
C GLN A 335 15.14 3.51 11.86
N LEU A 336 15.11 3.49 10.52
CA LEU A 336 14.66 2.32 9.74
C LEU A 336 15.61 1.13 9.90
N LYS A 337 16.93 1.37 9.92
CA LYS A 337 17.93 0.33 10.22
C LYS A 337 17.77 -0.24 11.62
N ARG A 338 17.55 0.60 12.64
CA ARG A 338 17.31 0.16 14.02
C ARG A 338 16.08 -0.74 14.13
N GLN A 339 15.04 -0.46 13.36
CA GLN A 339 13.82 -1.27 13.33
C GLN A 339 13.92 -2.50 12.43
N SER A 340 15.04 -2.71 11.74
CA SER A 340 15.19 -3.73 10.69
C SER A 340 14.04 -3.66 9.67
N PHE A 341 13.64 -2.43 9.33
CA PHE A 341 12.46 -2.20 8.50
C PHE A 341 12.64 -2.78 7.09
N PHE A 342 13.80 -2.58 6.48
CA PHE A 342 14.15 -3.25 5.22
C PHE A 342 14.92 -4.54 5.53
N GLN A 343 14.31 -5.68 5.20
CA GLN A 343 14.87 -7.00 5.48
C GLN A 343 15.48 -7.55 4.19
N LYS A 344 16.76 -7.93 4.24
CA LYS A 344 17.48 -8.48 3.09
C LYS A 344 17.19 -9.99 2.97
N PHE A 345 16.76 -10.39 1.78
CA PHE A 345 16.52 -11.79 1.43
C PHE A 345 17.37 -12.17 0.25
N ASP A 346 18.00 -13.35 0.32
CA ASP A 346 18.55 -14.00 -0.85
C ASP A 346 17.47 -14.87 -1.48
N HIS A 347 17.00 -14.49 -2.66
CA HIS A 347 16.02 -15.28 -3.37
C HIS A 347 16.76 -16.34 -4.21
N PRO A 348 16.50 -17.65 -4.00
CA PRO A 348 17.16 -18.71 -4.77
C PRO A 348 17.07 -18.42 -6.28
N GLY A 349 18.21 -18.40 -6.96
CA GLY A 349 18.29 -18.16 -8.42
C GLY A 349 18.13 -16.71 -8.89
N LEU A 350 17.73 -15.76 -8.03
CA LEU A 350 17.61 -14.33 -8.40
C LEU A 350 18.63 -13.44 -7.68
N GLY A 351 19.14 -13.86 -6.52
CA GLY A 351 20.09 -13.11 -5.70
C GLY A 351 19.41 -12.26 -4.62
N GLY A 352 20.20 -11.40 -3.98
CA GLY A 352 19.79 -10.62 -2.82
C GLY A 352 19.04 -9.33 -3.16
N PHE A 353 17.89 -9.10 -2.51
CA PHE A 353 17.23 -7.78 -2.47
C PHE A 353 16.49 -7.57 -1.14
N SER A 354 16.06 -6.33 -0.88
CA SER A 354 15.35 -5.98 0.35
C SER A 354 13.83 -6.02 0.17
N TYR A 355 13.15 -6.69 1.09
CA TYR A 355 11.71 -6.56 1.27
C TYR A 355 11.42 -5.45 2.28
N SER A 356 10.35 -4.68 2.04
CA SER A 356 9.81 -3.79 3.06
C SER A 356 9.15 -4.62 4.16
N GLY A 357 9.47 -4.30 5.41
CA GLY A 357 8.80 -4.83 6.59
C GLY A 357 7.40 -4.21 6.78
N MET A 358 6.71 -4.70 7.80
CA MET A 358 5.42 -4.17 8.24
C MET A 358 5.61 -3.04 9.26
N PRO A 359 4.77 -2.00 9.23
CA PRO A 359 4.92 -0.84 10.13
C PRO A 359 4.54 -1.13 11.58
N ALA A 360 3.76 -2.18 11.86
CA ALA A 360 3.31 -2.51 13.21
C ALA A 360 3.98 -3.79 13.73
N GLN A 361 4.83 -3.68 14.75
CA GLN A 361 5.35 -4.85 15.47
C GLN A 361 4.49 -5.15 16.70
N LEU A 362 3.98 -6.37 16.79
CA LEU A 362 3.25 -6.84 17.97
C LEU A 362 4.26 -7.41 18.97
N SER A 363 4.23 -6.90 20.20
CA SER A 363 5.25 -7.21 21.22
C SER A 363 5.38 -8.68 21.62
N LYS A 364 4.34 -9.49 21.40
CA LYS A 364 4.31 -10.93 21.71
C LYS A 364 4.33 -11.83 20.47
N THR A 365 3.98 -11.29 19.32
CA THR A 365 3.74 -12.03 18.07
C THR A 365 4.24 -11.18 16.89
N PRO A 366 5.54 -10.84 16.85
CA PRO A 366 6.08 -9.97 15.81
C PRO A 366 5.82 -10.57 14.43
N TYR A 367 5.66 -9.71 13.42
CA TYR A 367 5.52 -10.20 12.05
C TYR A 367 6.85 -10.79 11.55
N GLU A 368 6.75 -11.68 10.57
CA GLU A 368 7.89 -12.23 9.85
C GLU A 368 7.68 -12.02 8.36
N VAL A 369 8.70 -11.49 7.67
CA VAL A 369 8.69 -11.45 6.20
C VAL A 369 9.28 -12.76 5.70
N LYS A 370 8.64 -13.34 4.70
CA LYS A 370 9.12 -14.55 4.00
C LYS A 370 9.19 -14.20 2.51
N ARG A 371 10.06 -14.87 1.76
CA ARG A 371 10.17 -14.60 0.31
C ARG A 371 8.86 -14.88 -0.41
N ALA A 372 8.72 -14.29 -1.59
CA ALA A 372 7.64 -14.65 -2.50
C ALA A 372 7.95 -15.99 -3.20
N PRO A 373 6.90 -16.69 -3.66
CA PRO A 373 7.05 -17.93 -4.42
C PRO A 373 7.33 -17.67 -5.90
N PHE A 374 8.02 -18.60 -6.57
CA PHE A 374 8.00 -18.70 -8.03
C PHE A 374 6.63 -19.17 -8.53
N LEU A 375 6.33 -18.93 -9.81
CA LEU A 375 5.11 -19.41 -10.42
C LEU A 375 5.00 -20.94 -10.36
N GLY A 376 3.94 -21.42 -9.73
CA GLY A 376 3.64 -22.83 -9.52
C GLY A 376 4.58 -23.56 -8.56
N GLU A 377 5.43 -22.86 -7.82
CA GLU A 377 6.48 -23.45 -6.99
C GLU A 377 5.95 -24.50 -6.01
N HIS A 378 4.73 -24.29 -5.52
CA HIS A 378 4.14 -25.09 -4.46
C HIS A 378 2.99 -25.98 -4.94
N THR A 379 2.77 -26.09 -6.26
CA THR A 379 1.64 -26.81 -6.85
C THR A 379 1.51 -28.25 -6.36
N GLU A 380 2.60 -29.03 -6.41
CA GLU A 380 2.59 -30.43 -5.95
C GLU A 380 2.31 -30.55 -4.44
N TYR A 381 2.98 -29.72 -3.62
CA TYR A 381 2.79 -29.69 -2.18
C TYR A 381 1.34 -29.35 -1.81
N ILE A 382 0.77 -28.30 -2.43
CA ILE A 382 -0.60 -27.88 -2.20
C ILE A 382 -1.56 -29.00 -2.59
N CYS A 383 -1.43 -29.57 -3.78
CA CYS A 383 -2.35 -30.61 -4.24
C CYS A 383 -2.30 -31.87 -3.37
N THR A 384 -1.11 -32.37 -3.06
CA THR A 384 -0.95 -33.67 -2.38
C THR A 384 -1.04 -33.58 -0.87
N GLN A 385 -0.38 -32.59 -0.25
CA GLN A 385 -0.26 -32.48 1.20
C GLN A 385 -1.35 -31.62 1.83
N VAL A 386 -1.84 -30.60 1.11
CA VAL A 386 -2.85 -29.66 1.65
C VAL A 386 -4.26 -30.05 1.24
N LEU A 387 -4.47 -30.36 -0.05
CA LEU A 387 -5.78 -30.70 -0.62
C LEU A 387 -6.07 -32.21 -0.65
N GLY A 388 -5.09 -33.04 -0.31
CA GLY A 388 -5.24 -34.49 -0.19
C GLY A 388 -5.54 -35.21 -1.52
N PHE A 389 -5.10 -34.67 -2.66
CA PHE A 389 -5.10 -35.43 -3.90
C PHE A 389 -4.06 -36.55 -3.81
N SER A 390 -4.45 -37.77 -4.19
CA SER A 390 -3.50 -38.86 -4.37
C SER A 390 -2.52 -38.55 -5.50
N ASP A 391 -1.34 -39.18 -5.47
CA ASP A 391 -0.33 -39.04 -6.54
C ASP A 391 -0.93 -39.33 -7.93
N LYS A 392 -1.86 -40.29 -8.02
CA LYS A 392 -2.57 -40.62 -9.27
C LYS A 392 -3.47 -39.49 -9.73
N GLU A 393 -4.25 -38.89 -8.85
CA GLU A 393 -5.11 -37.75 -9.18
C GLU A 393 -4.25 -36.55 -9.60
N PHE A 394 -3.18 -36.26 -8.85
CA PHE A 394 -2.25 -35.17 -9.17
C PHE A 394 -1.61 -35.34 -10.54
N VAL A 395 -1.02 -36.52 -10.81
CA VAL A 395 -0.41 -36.82 -12.12
C VAL A 395 -1.45 -36.69 -13.24
N GLN A 396 -2.70 -37.11 -13.01
CA GLN A 396 -3.77 -36.95 -14.01
C GLN A 396 -4.12 -35.47 -14.23
N LEU A 397 -4.22 -34.66 -13.18
CA LEU A 397 -4.49 -33.22 -13.29
C LEU A 397 -3.37 -32.48 -14.05
N VAL A 398 -2.11 -32.88 -13.85
CA VAL A 398 -0.96 -32.36 -14.61
C VAL A 398 -1.02 -32.83 -16.06
N ALA A 399 -1.28 -34.11 -16.31
CA ALA A 399 -1.38 -34.68 -17.66
C ALA A 399 -2.49 -34.02 -18.50
N ASP A 400 -3.63 -33.73 -17.86
CA ASP A 400 -4.77 -33.04 -18.46
C ASP A 400 -4.55 -31.53 -18.59
N ARG A 401 -3.43 -30.99 -18.09
CA ARG A 401 -3.09 -29.56 -18.07
C ARG A 401 -4.11 -28.72 -17.29
N VAL A 402 -4.69 -29.30 -16.24
CA VAL A 402 -5.44 -28.55 -15.23
C VAL A 402 -4.45 -27.74 -14.39
N LEU A 403 -3.37 -28.39 -13.97
CA LEU A 403 -2.24 -27.79 -13.25
C LEU A 403 -1.12 -27.50 -14.26
N GLU A 404 -0.51 -26.31 -14.19
CA GLU A 404 0.36 -25.80 -15.27
C GLU A 404 1.84 -25.72 -14.94
#